data_AF-A0A3A5JUR9-F1
#
_entry.id   AF-A0A3A5JUR9-F1
#
_cell.length_a   1.000
_cell.length_b   1.000
_cell.length_c   1.000
_cell.angle_alpha   90.00
_cell.angle_beta   90.00
_cell.angle_gamma   90.00
#
_symmetry.space_group_name_H-M   'P 1'
#
loop_
_entity.id
_entity.type
_entity.pdbx_description
1 polymer ?
#
loop_
_entity_poly.entity_id
_entity_poly.type
_entity_poly.pdbx_seq_one_letter_code
_entity_poly.pdbx_strand_id
1 'polypeptide(L)'
;MIPGAPPIERLNTEHELIVDVFEIRGLPPAERLAARRRRTRPLVRALRRQLMRQGNGLSRHADIAHAFAYGTKRWRAFNRFL
;
A
#
# COMPACT_ATOMS: atom_id res chain seq x y z
N MET A 1 12.37 2.82 -19.88
CA MET A 1 10.96 3.21 -20.09
C MET A 1 10.12 1.93 -20.08
N ILE A 2 9.41 1.63 -18.98
CA ILE A 2 8.58 0.42 -18.87
C ILE A 2 7.14 0.81 -19.24
N PRO A 3 6.53 0.23 -20.29
CA PRO A 3 5.17 0.55 -20.69
C PRO A 3 4.18 -0.08 -19.70
N GLY A 4 3.27 0.70 -19.14
CA GLY A 4 2.19 0.22 -18.25
C GLY A 4 2.41 0.39 -16.74
N ALA A 5 3.44 1.12 -16.32
CA ALA A 5 3.45 1.70 -14.97
C ALA A 5 2.55 2.95 -14.98
N PRO A 6 1.52 3.03 -14.12
CA PRO A 6 0.74 4.27 -14.01
C PRO A 6 1.68 5.43 -13.63
N PRO A 7 1.45 6.65 -14.13
CA PRO A 7 2.27 7.80 -13.79
C PRO A 7 2.36 7.97 -12.28
N ILE A 8 3.56 8.25 -11.78
CA ILE A 8 3.83 8.50 -10.35
C ILE A 8 2.99 9.69 -9.84
N GLU A 9 2.55 10.58 -10.74
CA GLU A 9 1.61 11.68 -10.49
C GLU A 9 0.22 11.25 -10.03
N ARG A 10 -0.17 9.97 -10.19
CA ARG A 10 -1.40 9.42 -9.56
C ARG A 10 -1.21 9.02 -8.11
N LEU A 11 0.00 9.15 -7.56
CA LEU A 11 0.29 8.96 -6.15
C LEU A 11 0.33 10.29 -5.39
N ASN A 12 -0.69 11.14 -5.54
CA ASN A 12 -1.01 12.16 -4.52
C ASN A 12 -1.49 11.52 -3.18
N THR A 13 -1.24 10.22 -2.99
CA THR A 13 -1.69 9.36 -1.90
C THR A 13 -1.01 9.62 -0.58
N GLU A 14 0.23 10.15 -0.56
CA GLU A 14 0.92 10.41 0.70
C GLU A 14 0.18 11.46 1.52
N HIS A 15 -0.23 12.55 0.85
CA HIS A 15 -1.07 13.58 1.45
C HIS A 15 -2.47 13.06 1.78
N GLU A 16 -3.10 12.27 0.90
CA GLU A 16 -4.45 11.72 1.13
C GLU A 16 -4.49 10.72 2.31
N LEU A 17 -3.46 9.88 2.46
CA LEU A 17 -3.32 8.97 3.59
C LEU A 17 -3.08 9.73 4.89
N ILE A 18 -2.21 10.75 4.88
CA ILE A 18 -1.96 11.58 6.07
C ILE A 18 -3.26 12.29 6.49
N VAL A 19 -3.99 12.89 5.55
CA VAL A 19 -5.27 13.55 5.78
C VAL A 19 -6.32 12.56 6.34
N ASP A 20 -6.44 11.35 5.79
CA ASP A 20 -7.37 10.31 6.28
C ASP A 20 -7.07 9.90 7.74
N VAL A 21 -5.80 9.79 8.14
CA VAL A 21 -5.46 9.47 9.54
C VAL A 21 -5.92 10.57 10.49
N PHE A 22 -5.83 11.85 10.10
CA PHE A 22 -6.33 12.95 10.93
C PHE A 22 -7.86 13.00 10.99
N GLU A 23 -8.55 12.78 9.87
CA GLU A 23 -10.02 12.78 9.82
C GLU A 23 -10.65 11.68 10.69
N ILE A 24 -10.06 10.48 10.70
CA ILE A 24 -10.67 9.35 11.41
C ILE A 24 -10.30 9.29 12.91
N ARG A 25 -9.31 10.06 13.39
CA ARG A 25 -8.81 9.97 14.79
C ARG A 25 -9.88 10.19 15.85
N GLY A 26 -10.89 11.03 15.58
CA GLY A 26 -12.00 11.33 16.50
C GLY A 26 -13.19 10.36 16.44
N LEU A 27 -13.23 9.46 15.45
CA LEU A 27 -14.38 8.57 15.24
C LEU A 27 -14.34 7.34 16.15
N PRO A 28 -15.49 6.73 16.47
CA PRO A 28 -15.55 5.43 17.16
C PRO A 28 -14.75 4.33 16.45
N PRO A 29 -14.27 3.29 17.16
CA PRO A 29 -13.42 2.25 16.57
C PRO A 29 -14.00 1.58 15.32
N ALA A 30 -15.31 1.33 15.29
CA ALA A 30 -15.99 0.71 14.15
C ALA A 30 -15.99 1.61 12.90
N GLU A 31 -16.20 2.92 13.08
CA GLU A 31 -16.20 3.90 12.00
C GLU A 31 -14.79 4.13 11.44
N ARG A 32 -13.77 4.16 12.31
CA ARG A 32 -12.37 4.17 11.87
C ARG A 32 -12.02 2.97 11.03
N LEU A 33 -12.48 1.78 11.43
CA LEU A 33 -12.26 0.55 10.67
C LEU A 33 -13.00 0.57 9.33
N ALA A 34 -14.25 1.03 9.30
CA ALA A 34 -15.03 1.17 8.08
C ALA A 34 -14.38 2.16 7.09
N ALA A 35 -13.90 3.31 7.59
CA ALA A 35 -13.20 4.30 6.79
C ALA A 35 -11.91 3.73 6.17
N ARG A 36 -11.06 3.07 6.98
CA ARG A 36 -9.83 2.41 6.49
C ARG A 36 -10.12 1.31 5.46
N ARG A 37 -11.17 0.51 5.67
CA ARG A 37 -11.64 -0.51 4.72
C ARG A 37 -12.09 0.09 3.40
N ARG A 38 -12.77 1.23 3.43
CA ARG A 38 -13.31 1.89 2.24
C ARG A 38 -12.22 2.62 1.46
N ARG A 39 -11.33 3.33 2.16
CA ARG A 39 -10.37 4.28 1.58
C ARG A 39 -8.96 3.70 1.45
N THR A 40 -8.41 3.13 2.52
CA THR A 40 -7.01 2.64 2.57
C THR A 40 -6.83 1.27 1.92
N ARG A 41 -7.77 0.33 2.09
CA ARG A 41 -7.64 -1.06 1.58
C ARG A 41 -7.47 -1.14 0.04
N PRO A 42 -8.20 -0.37 -0.80
CA PRO A 42 -7.97 -0.35 -2.24
C PRO A 42 -6.54 0.07 -2.62
N LEU A 43 -6.02 1.09 -1.95
CA LEU A 43 -4.66 1.62 -2.16
C LEU A 43 -3.60 0.58 -1.80
N VAL A 44 -3.75 -0.05 -0.64
CA VAL A 44 -2.83 -1.09 -0.18
C VAL A 44 -2.87 -2.32 -1.11
N ARG A 45 -4.04 -2.69 -1.64
CA ARG A 45 -4.13 -3.74 -2.70
C ARG A 45 -3.41 -3.34 -3.99
N ALA A 46 -3.53 -2.08 -4.41
CA ALA A 46 -2.83 -1.56 -5.59
C ALA A 46 -1.31 -1.57 -5.39
N LEU A 47 -0.84 -1.16 -4.21
CA LEU A 47 0.56 -1.19 -3.81
C LEU A 47 1.14 -2.61 -3.92
N ARG A 48 0.47 -3.63 -3.38
CA ARG A 48 0.97 -5.03 -3.51
C ARG A 48 1.15 -5.45 -4.95
N ARG A 49 0.19 -5.16 -5.82
CA ARG A 49 0.29 -5.51 -7.24
C ARG A 49 1.47 -4.81 -7.90
N GLN A 50 1.73 -3.56 -7.53
CA GLN A 50 2.89 -2.83 -8.02
C GLN A 50 4.20 -3.42 -7.51
N LEU A 51 4.31 -3.70 -6.21
CA LEU A 51 5.50 -4.30 -5.60
C LEU A 51 5.83 -5.68 -6.21
N MET A 52 4.83 -6.53 -6.44
CA MET A 52 5.04 -7.82 -7.10
C MET A 52 5.51 -7.67 -8.55
N ARG A 53 4.93 -6.72 -9.31
CA ARG A 53 5.35 -6.45 -10.70
C ARG A 53 6.78 -5.93 -10.77
N GLN A 54 7.14 -4.98 -9.91
CA GLN A 54 8.49 -4.41 -9.85
C GLN A 54 9.51 -5.44 -9.33
N GLY A 55 9.11 -6.25 -8.35
CA GLY A 55 9.92 -7.34 -7.78
C GLY A 55 10.45 -8.32 -8.81
N ASN A 56 9.64 -8.69 -9.81
CA ASN A 56 10.04 -9.64 -10.85
C ASN A 56 11.18 -9.13 -11.75
N GLY A 57 11.37 -7.81 -11.86
CA GLY A 57 12.44 -7.21 -12.68
C GLY A 57 13.74 -6.97 -11.92
N LEU A 58 13.79 -7.26 -10.62
CA LEU A 58 14.94 -6.98 -9.77
C LEU A 58 15.87 -8.20 -9.69
N SER A 59 17.18 -7.94 -9.55
CA SER A 59 18.13 -8.98 -9.19
C SER A 59 17.73 -9.60 -7.84
N ARG A 60 17.83 -10.93 -7.75
CA ARG A 60 17.56 -11.69 -6.53
C ARG A 60 18.39 -11.26 -5.32
N HIS A 61 19.54 -10.61 -5.57
CA HIS A 61 20.48 -10.14 -4.56
C HIS A 61 20.31 -8.65 -4.21
N ALA A 62 19.38 -7.95 -4.86
CA ALA A 62 19.14 -6.55 -4.53
C ALA A 62 18.43 -6.45 -3.17
N ASP A 63 18.91 -5.59 -2.28
CA ASP A 63 18.31 -5.36 -0.96
C ASP A 63 16.81 -5.01 -1.05
N ILE A 64 16.43 -4.26 -2.08
CA ILE A 64 15.04 -3.89 -2.33
C ILE A 64 14.16 -5.09 -2.71
N ALA A 65 14.72 -6.10 -3.39
CA ALA A 65 14.01 -7.35 -3.67
C ALA A 65 13.77 -8.15 -2.38
N HIS A 66 14.74 -8.16 -1.46
CA HIS A 66 14.57 -8.75 -0.13
C HIS A 66 13.50 -8.03 0.69
N ALA A 67 13.48 -6.69 0.68
CA ALA A 67 12.46 -5.90 1.35
C ALA A 67 11.05 -6.19 0.81
N PHE A 68 10.89 -6.29 -0.52
CA PHE A 68 9.61 -6.64 -1.14
C PHE A 68 9.18 -8.07 -0.80
N ALA A 69 10.11 -9.04 -0.85
CA ALA A 69 9.83 -10.41 -0.47
C ALA A 69 9.42 -10.53 1.01
N TYR A 70 10.06 -9.77 1.90
CA TYR A 70 9.72 -9.72 3.31
C TYR A 70 8.32 -9.15 3.55
N GLY A 71 8.02 -7.98 2.95
CA GLY A 71 6.71 -7.34 3.07
C GLY A 71 5.57 -8.18 2.49
N THR A 72 5.80 -8.85 1.36
CA THR A 72 4.79 -9.71 0.71
C THR A 72 4.55 -11.01 1.47
N LYS A 73 5.57 -11.62 2.09
CA LYS A 73 5.39 -12.79 2.98
C LYS A 73 4.52 -12.45 4.20
N ARG A 74 4.60 -11.22 4.71
CA ARG A 74 3.87 -10.77 5.92
C ARG A 74 2.57 -10.02 5.60
N TRP A 75 2.10 -10.10 4.35
CA TRP A 75 0.97 -9.31 3.87
C TRP A 75 -0.31 -9.46 4.69
N ARG A 76 -0.61 -10.67 5.19
CA ARG A 76 -1.80 -10.92 6.00
C ARG A 76 -1.76 -10.15 7.33
N ALA A 77 -0.59 -10.11 7.98
CA ALA A 77 -0.40 -9.36 9.22
C ALA A 77 -0.46 -7.85 8.97
N PHE A 78 0.15 -7.38 7.87
CA PHE A 78 0.15 -5.98 7.46
C PHE A 78 -1.27 -5.42 7.23
N ASN A 79 -2.21 -6.24 6.75
CA ASN A 79 -3.59 -5.82 6.43
C ASN A 79 -4.62 -6.16 7.50
N ARG A 80 -4.23 -6.60 8.70
CA ARG A 80 -5.17 -7.08 9.73
C ARG A 80 -6.25 -6.06 10.10
N PHE A 81 -5.93 -4.76 10.01
CA PHE A 81 -6.81 -3.66 10.42
C PHE A 81 -7.44 -2.90 9.23
N LEU A 82 -7.39 -3.50 8.04
CA LEU A 82 -7.95 -2.98 6.79
C LEU A 82 -9.13 -3.82 6.28
#